data_AF-A0A923A5C6-F1
#
_entry.id   AF-A0A923A5C6-F1
#
_cell.length_a   1.000
_cell.length_b   1.000
_cell.length_c   1.000
_cell.angle_alpha   90.00
_cell.angle_beta   90.00
_cell.angle_gamma   90.00
#
_symmetry.space_group_name_H-M   'P 1'
#
loop_
_entity.id
_entity.type
_entity.pdbx_description
1 polymer ?
#
loop_
_entity_poly.entity_id
_entity_poly.type
_entity_poly.pdbx_seq_one_letter_code
_entity_poly.pdbx_strand_id
1 'polypeptide(L)'
;SGYDAETEEWGLLATSYGIKGLPNELNSILSTMIQTNTNIKSLFDLGVEINRDGTITIDEEALDTAIAANRDELAGFFITDEDTGRLGLGDILNEKLRNLTSSTGVVQTETDFSNNELSQLEKDIEESTARLDKRYDLLGRRFVELDMYIGQINAQANYLTSVFNSAESSGNKN
;
A
#
# COMPACT_ATOMS: atom_id res chain seq x y z
N SER A 1 -5.75 -2.62 -10.31
CA SER A 1 -5.43 -2.58 -8.87
C SER A 1 -6.48 -3.40 -8.13
N GLY A 2 -6.34 -4.72 -8.18
CA GLY A 2 -7.35 -5.64 -7.65
C GLY A 2 -7.13 -5.91 -6.17
N TYR A 3 -8.19 -5.79 -5.38
CA TYR A 3 -8.33 -6.57 -4.16
C TYR A 3 -8.39 -8.04 -4.57
N ASP A 4 -7.55 -8.88 -3.98
CA ASP A 4 -7.62 -10.32 -4.21
C ASP A 4 -8.66 -10.89 -3.25
N ALA A 5 -9.81 -11.27 -3.81
CA ALA A 5 -10.93 -11.80 -3.06
C ALA A 5 -10.69 -13.23 -2.54
N GLU A 6 -9.67 -13.94 -3.05
CA GLU A 6 -9.32 -15.29 -2.63
C GLU A 6 -8.38 -15.28 -1.42
N THR A 7 -7.48 -14.29 -1.34
CA THR A 7 -6.59 -14.09 -0.18
C THR A 7 -7.12 -13.07 0.82
N GLU A 8 -8.21 -12.37 0.50
CA GLU A 8 -8.73 -11.20 1.22
C GLU A 8 -7.70 -10.08 1.43
N GLU A 9 -6.62 -10.08 0.64
CA GLU A 9 -5.53 -9.14 0.75
C GLU A 9 -5.61 -8.08 -0.37
N TRP A 10 -5.35 -6.84 0.01
CA TRP A 10 -5.00 -5.83 -0.98
C TRP A 10 -3.63 -6.19 -1.53
N GLY A 11 -3.50 -6.31 -2.86
CA GLY A 11 -2.17 -6.42 -3.46
C GLY A 11 -1.29 -5.27 -2.94
N LEU A 12 0.00 -5.55 -2.66
CA LEU A 12 0.93 -4.63 -1.99
C LEU A 12 0.91 -3.19 -2.55
N LEU A 13 0.61 -3.04 -3.85
CA LEU A 13 0.59 -1.76 -4.57
C LEU A 13 -0.82 -1.23 -4.86
N ALA A 14 -1.88 -1.87 -4.34
CA ALA A 14 -3.27 -1.51 -4.66
C ALA A 14 -3.72 -0.19 -4.01
N THR A 15 -3.06 0.25 -2.94
CA THR A 15 -3.33 1.55 -2.28
C THR A 15 -2.44 2.67 -2.82
N SER A 16 -1.33 2.33 -3.47
CA SER A 16 -0.34 3.26 -4.01
C SER A 16 -0.96 4.30 -4.94
N TYR A 17 -0.72 5.59 -4.62
CA TYR A 17 -1.22 6.71 -5.41
C TYR A 17 -0.51 6.80 -6.76
N GLY A 18 0.79 6.50 -6.81
CA GLY A 18 1.56 6.44 -8.04
C GLY A 18 1.01 5.40 -9.02
N ILE A 19 0.73 4.18 -8.54
CA ILE A 19 0.18 3.08 -9.36
C ILE A 19 -1.24 3.39 -9.84
N LYS A 20 -2.07 4.04 -9.01
CA LYS A 20 -3.41 4.51 -9.39
C LYS A 20 -3.39 5.60 -10.45
N GLY A 21 -2.29 6.37 -10.54
CA GLY A 21 -2.08 7.39 -11.55
C GLY A 21 -1.68 6.84 -12.92
N LEU A 22 -1.05 5.65 -12.98
CA LEU A 22 -0.52 5.08 -14.22
C LEU A 22 -1.54 4.96 -15.35
N PRO A 23 -2.78 4.47 -15.13
CA PRO A 23 -3.77 4.40 -16.20
C PRO A 23 -4.14 5.78 -16.74
N ASN A 24 -4.23 6.80 -15.89
CA ASN A 24 -4.53 8.17 -16.32
C ASN A 24 -3.36 8.76 -17.11
N GLU A 25 -2.13 8.44 -16.72
CA GLU A 25 -0.93 8.91 -17.40
C GLU A 25 -0.75 8.22 -18.77
N LEU A 26 -0.98 6.91 -18.85
CA LEU A 26 -1.04 6.17 -20.11
C LEU A 26 -2.14 6.72 -21.03
N ASN A 27 -3.34 6.95 -20.49
CA ASN A 27 -4.43 7.56 -21.26
C ASN A 27 -4.06 8.97 -21.74
N SER A 28 -3.35 9.75 -20.93
CA SER A 28 -2.87 11.08 -21.33
C SER A 28 -1.86 11.00 -22.48
N ILE A 29 -0.95 10.01 -22.47
CA ILE A 29 0.02 9.81 -23.56
C ILE A 29 -0.70 9.35 -24.83
N LEU A 30 -1.60 8.38 -24.74
CA LEU A 30 -2.32 7.84 -25.90
C LEU A 30 -3.29 8.87 -26.51
N SER A 31 -3.81 9.80 -25.69
CA SER A 31 -4.61 10.94 -26.17
C SER A 31 -3.79 12.18 -26.53
N THR A 32 -2.45 12.10 -26.48
CA THR A 32 -1.59 13.22 -26.83
C THR A 32 -1.72 13.53 -28.32
N MET A 33 -1.97 14.81 -28.61
CA MET A 33 -1.96 15.32 -29.97
C MET A 33 -0.54 15.73 -30.36
N ILE A 34 -0.01 15.12 -31.41
CA ILE A 34 1.28 15.49 -32.01
C ILE A 34 1.02 16.54 -33.08
N GLN A 35 1.68 17.69 -32.97
CA GLN A 35 1.58 18.73 -33.99
C GLN A 35 2.37 18.30 -35.23
N THR A 36 1.68 17.67 -36.17
CA THR A 36 2.20 17.33 -37.49
C THR A 36 1.64 18.31 -38.52
N ASN A 37 2.35 18.49 -39.64
CA ASN A 37 1.82 19.18 -40.82
C ASN A 37 0.86 18.28 -41.65
N THR A 38 0.40 17.18 -41.05
CA THR A 38 -0.32 16.08 -41.70
C THR A 38 -1.72 15.94 -41.12
N ASN A 39 -2.52 15.04 -41.69
CA ASN A 39 -3.86 14.77 -41.18
C ASN A 39 -3.84 13.89 -39.92
N ILE A 40 -2.73 13.20 -39.64
CA ILE A 40 -2.57 12.31 -38.50
C ILE A 40 -2.00 13.09 -37.33
N LYS A 41 -2.83 13.39 -36.34
CA LYS A 41 -2.45 14.19 -35.18
C LYS A 41 -2.60 13.43 -33.86
N SER A 42 -3.35 12.35 -33.84
CA SER A 42 -3.59 11.54 -32.66
C SER A 42 -3.78 10.05 -33.01
N LEU A 43 -3.69 9.17 -32.02
CA LEU A 43 -4.02 7.75 -32.21
C LEU A 43 -5.48 7.51 -32.58
N PHE A 44 -6.38 8.43 -32.21
CA PHE A 44 -7.79 8.38 -32.61
C PHE A 44 -7.98 8.54 -34.12
N ASP A 45 -7.10 9.32 -34.78
CA ASP A 45 -7.12 9.48 -36.24
C ASP A 45 -6.68 8.19 -36.97
N LEU A 46 -6.09 7.24 -36.24
CA LEU A 46 -5.66 5.92 -36.72
C LEU A 46 -6.64 4.80 -36.36
N GLY A 47 -7.82 5.13 -35.83
CA GLY A 47 -8.82 4.12 -35.44
C GLY A 47 -8.54 3.45 -34.10
N VAL A 48 -7.65 4.02 -33.27
CA VAL A 48 -7.43 3.53 -31.90
C VAL A 48 -8.42 4.20 -30.95
N GLU A 49 -9.20 3.40 -30.24
CA GLU A 49 -10.14 3.85 -29.22
C GLU A 49 -9.72 3.36 -27.83
N ILE A 50 -9.89 4.23 -26.84
CA ILE A 50 -9.58 3.94 -25.44
C ILE A 50 -10.89 3.91 -24.68
N ASN A 51 -11.26 2.72 -24.21
CA ASN A 51 -12.49 2.51 -23.47
C ASN A 51 -12.36 3.01 -22.03
N ARG A 52 -13.51 3.25 -21.39
CA ARG A 52 -13.57 3.75 -20.00
C ARG A 52 -13.00 2.78 -18.97
N ASP A 53 -12.91 1.50 -19.30
CA ASP A 53 -12.26 0.47 -18.49
C ASP A 53 -10.74 0.40 -18.70
N GLY A 54 -10.18 1.22 -19.58
CA GLY A 54 -8.77 1.25 -19.93
C GLY A 54 -8.38 0.22 -20.99
N THR A 55 -9.34 -0.51 -21.59
CA THR A 55 -9.06 -1.37 -22.74
C THR A 55 -8.85 -0.54 -24.00
N ILE A 56 -7.93 -0.97 -24.84
CA ILE A 56 -7.64 -0.34 -26.13
C ILE A 56 -8.26 -1.21 -27.23
N THR A 57 -9.13 -0.62 -28.03
CA THR A 57 -9.73 -1.24 -29.21
C THR A 57 -9.13 -0.59 -30.46
N ILE A 58 -8.85 -1.38 -31.48
CA ILE A 58 -8.26 -0.92 -32.73
C ILE A 58 -9.20 -1.31 -33.86
N ASP A 59 -9.63 -0.32 -34.64
CA ASP A 59 -10.31 -0.54 -35.91
C ASP A 59 -9.24 -0.84 -36.99
N GLU A 60 -9.09 -2.13 -37.31
CA GLU A 60 -8.10 -2.60 -38.28
C GLU A 60 -8.36 -2.03 -39.70
N GLU A 61 -9.62 -1.82 -40.10
CA GLU A 61 -9.96 -1.26 -41.43
C GLU A 61 -9.59 0.23 -41.52
N ALA A 62 -9.86 0.99 -40.46
CA ALA A 62 -9.46 2.39 -40.36
C ALA A 62 -7.93 2.54 -40.34
N LEU A 63 -7.25 1.68 -39.58
CA LEU A 63 -5.79 1.65 -39.50
C LEU A 63 -5.17 1.31 -40.86
N ASP A 64 -5.66 0.27 -41.54
CA ASP A 64 -5.17 -0.12 -42.87
C ASP A 64 -5.39 1.00 -43.91
N THR A 65 -6.53 1.70 -43.82
CA THR A 65 -6.81 2.85 -44.68
C THR A 65 -5.83 4.00 -44.43
N ALA A 66 -5.54 4.30 -43.16
CA ALA A 66 -4.56 5.33 -42.78
C ALA A 66 -3.14 4.95 -43.25
N ILE A 67 -2.76 3.67 -43.13
CA ILE A 67 -1.48 3.14 -43.62
C ILE A 67 -1.38 3.21 -45.15
N ALA A 68 -2.45 2.89 -45.86
CA ALA A 68 -2.48 2.96 -47.32
C ALA A 68 -2.46 4.41 -47.84
N ALA A 69 -3.06 5.36 -47.12
CA ALA A 69 -3.17 6.75 -47.53
C ALA A 69 -1.84 7.50 -47.49
N ASN A 70 -1.03 7.36 -46.44
CA ASN A 70 0.30 7.99 -46.36
C ASN A 70 1.20 7.37 -45.26
N ARG A 71 2.07 6.43 -45.65
CA ARG A 71 3.04 5.81 -44.72
C ARG A 71 4.08 6.77 -44.17
N ASP A 72 4.49 7.77 -44.94
CA ASP A 72 5.51 8.73 -44.51
C ASP A 72 4.97 9.66 -43.41
N GLU A 73 3.68 10.01 -43.47
CA GLU A 73 3.00 10.79 -42.43
C GLU A 73 2.87 10.00 -41.13
N LEU A 74 2.58 8.69 -41.22
CA LEU A 74 2.58 7.78 -40.08
C LEU A 74 3.96 7.66 -39.43
N ALA A 75 5.01 7.51 -40.25
CA ALA A 75 6.38 7.48 -39.74
C ALA A 75 6.71 8.78 -39.00
N GLY A 76 6.33 9.94 -39.54
CA GLY A 76 6.51 11.25 -38.91
C GLY A 76 5.65 11.50 -37.65
N PHE A 77 4.63 10.67 -37.40
CA PHE A 77 3.84 10.72 -36.17
C PHE A 77 4.51 9.92 -35.03
N PHE A 78 5.06 8.73 -35.33
CA PHE A 78 5.68 7.86 -34.33
C PHE A 78 7.14 8.19 -34.05
N ILE A 79 7.89 8.66 -35.05
CA ILE A 79 9.33 8.89 -34.98
C ILE A 79 9.59 10.39 -34.75
N THR A 80 10.58 10.68 -33.89
CA THR A 80 11.07 12.04 -33.71
C THR A 80 11.66 12.58 -35.00
N ASP A 81 11.25 13.79 -35.35
CA ASP A 81 11.79 14.53 -36.47
C ASP A 81 13.06 15.27 -35.99
N GLU A 82 14.22 14.78 -36.42
CA GLU A 82 15.53 15.32 -36.03
C GLU A 82 15.77 16.75 -36.55
N ASP A 83 15.15 17.13 -37.67
CA ASP A 83 15.31 18.45 -38.29
C ASP A 83 14.51 19.52 -37.55
N THR A 84 13.31 19.18 -37.06
CA THR A 84 12.45 20.10 -36.32
C THR A 84 12.57 19.97 -34.79
N GLY A 85 13.26 18.93 -34.30
CA GLY A 85 13.37 18.61 -32.88
C GLY A 85 12.04 18.17 -32.24
N ARG A 86 11.05 17.82 -33.06
CA ARG A 86 9.70 17.43 -32.60
C ARG A 86 9.70 15.96 -32.20
N LEU A 87 9.39 15.71 -30.93
CA LEU A 87 9.26 14.35 -30.41
C LEU A 87 8.09 13.60 -31.07
N GLY A 88 8.36 12.37 -31.51
CA GLY A 88 7.35 11.43 -31.96
C GLY A 88 6.62 10.77 -30.80
N LEU A 89 5.44 10.23 -31.04
CA LEU A 89 4.66 9.54 -30.00
C LEU A 89 5.44 8.35 -29.40
N GLY A 90 6.22 7.63 -30.21
CA GLY A 90 7.00 6.49 -29.76
C GLY A 90 8.09 6.88 -28.75
N ASP A 91 8.76 8.01 -28.99
CA ASP A 91 9.78 8.52 -28.09
C ASP A 91 9.18 9.10 -26.81
N ILE A 92 8.04 9.80 -26.91
CA ILE A 92 7.28 10.26 -25.73
C ILE A 92 6.88 9.07 -24.86
N LEU A 93 6.34 8.02 -25.47
CA LEU A 93 5.93 6.82 -24.75
C LEU A 93 7.15 6.12 -24.11
N ASN A 94 8.24 5.95 -24.84
CA ASN A 94 9.46 5.30 -24.35
C ASN A 94 10.10 6.08 -23.20
N GLU A 95 10.19 7.40 -23.29
CA GLU A 95 10.74 8.25 -22.22
C GLU A 95 9.90 8.13 -20.94
N LYS A 96 8.56 8.15 -21.06
CA LYS A 96 7.67 8.07 -19.91
C LYS A 96 7.70 6.66 -19.29
N LEU A 97 7.68 5.61 -20.11
CA LEU A 97 7.88 4.23 -19.63
C LEU A 97 9.23 4.07 -18.91
N ARG A 98 10.30 4.66 -19.43
CA ARG A 98 11.61 4.67 -18.77
C ARG A 98 11.59 5.40 -17.44
N ASN A 99 10.95 6.56 -17.35
CA ASN A 99 10.81 7.29 -16.10
C ASN A 99 10.02 6.48 -15.07
N LEU A 100 8.91 5.86 -15.47
CA LEU A 100 8.07 5.03 -14.61
C LEU A 100 8.78 3.77 -14.10
N THR A 101 9.58 3.13 -14.96
CA THR A 101 10.29 1.87 -14.66
C THR A 101 11.72 2.05 -14.16
N SER A 102 12.22 3.29 -14.10
CA SER A 102 13.56 3.57 -13.60
C SER A 102 13.71 3.16 -12.14
N SER A 103 14.96 3.01 -11.69
CA SER A 103 15.28 2.75 -10.28
C SER A 103 14.86 3.89 -9.34
N THR A 104 14.59 5.08 -9.89
CA THR A 104 14.00 6.23 -9.17
C THR A 104 12.56 6.50 -9.63
N GLY A 105 11.96 5.54 -10.33
CA GLY A 105 10.65 5.65 -10.92
C GLY A 105 9.56 5.48 -9.88
N VAL A 106 8.34 5.79 -10.30
CA VAL A 106 7.14 5.71 -9.45
C VAL A 106 6.99 4.30 -8.87
N VAL A 107 7.25 3.26 -9.67
CA VAL A 107 7.10 1.87 -9.23
C VAL A 107 8.09 1.51 -8.11
N GLN A 108 9.38 1.87 -8.27
CA GLN A 108 10.40 1.57 -7.27
C GLN A 108 10.18 2.40 -5.99
N THR A 109 9.86 3.69 -6.14
CA THR A 109 9.62 4.60 -5.00
C THR A 109 8.46 4.12 -4.13
N GLU A 110 7.38 3.68 -4.76
CA GLU A 110 6.20 3.15 -4.07
C GLU A 110 6.51 1.79 -3.41
N THR A 111 7.31 0.93 -4.07
CA THR A 111 7.77 -0.33 -3.48
C THR A 111 8.62 -0.08 -2.23
N ASP A 112 9.56 0.86 -2.29
CA ASP A 112 10.41 1.23 -1.17
C ASP A 112 9.61 1.86 -0.03
N PHE A 113 8.64 2.71 -0.35
CA PHE A 113 7.73 3.30 0.64
C PHE A 113 6.94 2.22 1.39
N SER A 114 6.29 1.29 0.66
CA SER A 114 5.52 0.21 1.27
C SER A 114 6.39 -0.72 2.11
N ASN A 115 7.62 -1.04 1.68
CA ASN A 115 8.55 -1.85 2.47
C ASN A 115 9.00 -1.15 3.76
N ASN A 116 9.19 0.18 3.71
CA ASN A 116 9.52 0.97 4.89
C ASN A 116 8.34 1.04 5.87
N GLU A 117 7.11 1.22 5.37
CA GLU A 117 5.91 1.20 6.19
C GLU A 117 5.71 -0.17 6.85
N LEU A 118 5.90 -1.26 6.09
CA LEU A 118 5.86 -2.63 6.63
C LEU A 118 6.89 -2.82 7.74
N SER A 119 8.14 -2.43 7.50
CA SER A 119 9.21 -2.55 8.49
C SER A 119 8.93 -1.74 9.77
N GLN A 120 8.33 -0.55 9.63
CA GLN A 120 7.94 0.26 10.78
C GLN A 120 6.79 -0.38 11.56
N LEU A 121 5.79 -0.94 10.88
CA LEU A 121 4.69 -1.67 11.51
C LEU A 121 5.18 -2.90 12.27
N GLU A 122 6.09 -3.68 11.68
CA GLU A 122 6.71 -4.82 12.35
C GLU A 122 7.42 -4.41 13.65
N LYS A 123 8.16 -3.30 13.61
CA LYS A 123 8.82 -2.74 14.79
C LYS A 123 7.83 -2.26 15.85
N ASP A 124 6.76 -1.59 15.46
CA ASP A 124 5.71 -1.11 16.38
C ASP A 124 4.99 -2.29 17.06
N ILE A 125 4.79 -3.40 16.34
CA ILE A 125 4.26 -4.65 16.86
C ILE A 125 5.22 -5.28 17.87
N GLU A 126 6.52 -5.36 17.56
CA GLU A 126 7.53 -5.90 18.45
C GLU A 126 7.60 -5.10 19.76
N GLU A 127 7.71 -3.77 19.66
CA GLU A 127 7.76 -2.88 20.83
C GLU A 127 6.48 -2.93 21.67
N SER A 128 5.32 -3.05 21.02
CA SER A 128 4.04 -3.17 21.72
C SER A 128 3.88 -4.52 22.42
N THR A 129 4.32 -5.60 21.79
CA THR A 129 4.36 -6.94 22.40
C THR A 129 5.26 -6.94 23.63
N ALA A 130 6.49 -6.42 23.51
CA ALA A 130 7.42 -6.32 24.63
C ALA A 130 6.87 -5.46 25.79
N ARG A 131 6.11 -4.41 25.48
CA ARG A 131 5.43 -3.58 26.48
C ARG A 131 4.29 -4.33 27.18
N LEU A 132 3.52 -5.12 26.45
CA LEU A 132 2.47 -5.98 27.01
C LEU A 132 3.07 -7.04 27.93
N ASP A 133 4.14 -7.71 27.51
CA ASP A 133 4.81 -8.74 28.32
C ASP A 133 5.31 -8.19 29.65
N LYS A 134 5.99 -7.04 29.64
CA LYS A 134 6.42 -6.35 30.87
C LYS A 134 5.25 -6.00 31.79
N ARG A 135 4.10 -5.63 31.22
CA ARG A 135 2.90 -5.32 31.98
C ARG A 135 2.30 -6.57 32.61
N TYR A 136 2.28 -7.69 31.89
CA TYR A 136 1.86 -8.99 32.42
C TYR A 136 2.78 -9.46 33.55
N ASP A 137 4.10 -9.37 33.38
CA ASP A 137 5.08 -9.70 34.42
C ASP A 137 4.89 -8.87 35.69
N LEU A 138 4.71 -7.55 35.53
CA LEU A 138 4.45 -6.65 36.66
C LEU A 138 3.15 -7.03 37.38
N LEU A 139 2.10 -7.31 36.62
CA LEU A 139 0.80 -7.69 37.18
C LEU A 139 0.90 -9.04 37.90
N GLY A 140 1.65 -10.01 37.35
CA GLY A 140 1.94 -11.29 37.99
C GLY A 140 2.68 -11.14 39.31
N ARG A 141 3.71 -10.29 39.38
CA ARG A 141 4.42 -10.00 40.64
C ARG A 141 3.49 -9.38 41.69
N ARG A 142 2.69 -8.38 41.28
CA ARG A 142 1.69 -7.75 42.16
C ARG A 142 0.66 -8.75 42.66
N PHE A 143 0.24 -9.69 41.81
CA PHE A 143 -0.69 -10.74 42.20
C PHE A 143 -0.09 -11.64 43.29
N VAL A 144 1.16 -12.09 43.14
CA VAL A 144 1.87 -12.88 44.17
C VAL A 144 2.04 -12.10 45.47
N GLU A 145 2.39 -10.81 45.41
CA GLU A 145 2.50 -9.94 46.59
C GLU A 145 1.15 -9.81 47.32
N LEU A 146 0.06 -9.62 46.57
CA LEU A 146 -1.30 -9.55 47.12
C LEU A 146 -1.70 -10.89 47.76
N ASP A 147 -1.38 -12.03 47.14
CA ASP A 147 -1.63 -13.35 47.72
C ASP A 147 -0.87 -13.56 49.03
N MET A 148 0.40 -13.16 49.08
CA MET A 148 1.19 -13.20 50.31
C MET A 148 0.59 -12.32 51.41
N TYR A 149 0.16 -11.11 51.05
CA TYR A 149 -0.47 -10.18 52.00
C TYR A 149 -1.81 -10.71 52.52
N ILE A 150 -2.64 -11.29 51.66
CA ILE A 150 -3.90 -11.97 52.07
C ILE A 150 -3.59 -13.14 53.00
N GLY A 151 -2.56 -13.93 52.70
CA GLY A 151 -2.09 -15.01 53.58
C GLY A 151 -1.69 -14.51 54.98
N GLN A 152 -0.98 -13.38 55.06
CA GLN A 152 -0.62 -12.73 56.32
C GLN A 152 -1.85 -12.21 57.07
N ILE A 153 -2.79 -11.56 56.38
CA ILE A 153 -4.05 -11.10 56.99
C ILE A 153 -4.82 -12.28 57.58
N ASN A 154 -4.93 -13.39 56.84
CA ASN A 154 -5.62 -14.58 57.33
C ASN A 154 -4.93 -15.17 58.57
N ALA A 155 -3.59 -15.21 58.60
CA ALA A 155 -2.84 -15.64 59.78
C ALA A 155 -3.06 -14.71 60.99
N GLN A 156 -3.08 -13.39 60.77
CA GLN A 156 -3.37 -12.40 61.82
C GLN A 156 -4.81 -12.50 62.33
N ALA A 157 -5.78 -12.67 61.44
CA ALA A 157 -7.19 -12.87 61.80
C ALA A 157 -7.35 -14.13 62.66
N ASN A 158 -6.74 -15.26 62.26
CA ASN A 158 -6.75 -16.50 63.03
C ASN A 158 -6.11 -16.33 64.42
N TYR A 159 -5.00 -15.60 64.52
CA TYR A 159 -4.36 -15.30 65.81
C TYR A 159 -5.28 -14.47 66.71
N LEU A 160 -5.89 -13.40 66.19
CA LEU A 160 -6.85 -12.57 66.94
C LEU A 160 -8.06 -13.38 67.40
N THR A 161 -8.63 -14.24 66.54
CA THR A 161 -9.71 -15.15 66.92
C THR A 161 -9.29 -16.12 68.02
N SER A 162 -8.08 -16.69 67.93
CA SER A 162 -7.55 -17.58 68.99
C SER A 162 -7.39 -16.86 70.32
N VAL A 163 -6.85 -15.63 70.33
CA VAL A 163 -6.71 -14.82 71.53
C VAL A 163 -8.09 -14.49 72.12
N PHE A 164 -9.04 -14.09 71.28
CA PHE A 164 -10.40 -13.77 71.70
C PHE A 164 -11.11 -14.97 72.32
N ASN A 165 -11.09 -16.13 71.66
CA ASN A 165 -11.67 -17.37 72.17
C ASN A 165 -11.03 -17.82 73.49
N SER A 166 -9.70 -17.65 73.63
CA SER A 166 -9.01 -17.96 74.88
C SER A 166 -9.43 -17.02 76.02
N ALA A 167 -9.57 -15.72 75.74
CA ALA A 167 -10.03 -14.72 76.69
C ALA A 167 -11.47 -14.95 77.15
N GLU A 168 -12.39 -15.30 76.24
CA GLU A 168 -13.76 -15.72 76.59
C GLU A 168 -13.76 -16.99 77.48
N SER A 169 -12.93 -17.99 77.15
CA SER A 169 -12.84 -19.23 77.93
C SER A 169 -12.26 -19.01 79.34
N SER A 170 -11.38 -18.03 79.51
CA SER A 170 -10.82 -17.63 80.81
C SER A 170 -11.75 -16.73 81.61
N GLY A 171 -12.60 -15.92 80.95
CA GLY A 171 -13.64 -15.13 81.60
C GLY A 171 -14.82 -15.96 82.13
N ASN A 172 -15.07 -17.13 81.56
CA ASN A 172 -16.19 -18.01 81.93
C ASN A 172 -15.84 -19.02 83.06
N LYS A 173 -14.70 -18.87 83.73
CA LYS A 173 -14.23 -19.72 84.84
C LYS A 173 -14.14 -19.01 86.20
N ASN A 174 -14.79 -17.85 86.35
CA ASN A 174 -14.97 -17.15 87.62
C ASN A 174 -16.46 -16.96 87.94
#